data_AF-A0A2V6HI19-F1
#
_entry.id   AF-A0A2V6HI19-F1
#
_cell.length_a   1.000
_cell.length_b   1.000
_cell.length_c   1.000
_cell.angle_alpha   90.00
_cell.angle_beta   90.00
_cell.angle_gamma   90.00
#
_symmetry.space_group_name_H-M   'P 1'
#
loop_
_entity.id
_entity.type
_entity.pdbx_description
1 polymer ?
#
loop_
_entity_poly.entity_id
_entity_poly.type
_entity_poly.pdbx_seq_one_letter_code
_entity_poly.pdbx_strand_id
1 'polypeptide(L)'
;MDFVIRPLTAGDEPILWEMLYQALHTSEGGPPREVLRQPEFARYVEGWGRAADSGFIASDAKTGEVLGAVWIRQLSDHSHAIGQNVS
;
A
#
# COMPACT_ATOMS: atom_id res chain seq x y z
N MET A 1 18.21 -19.42 -5.83
CA MET A 1 17.23 -18.32 -5.97
C MET A 1 17.58 -17.36 -4.86
N ASP A 2 18.28 -16.29 -5.18
CA ASP A 2 18.74 -15.32 -4.19
C ASP A 2 17.71 -14.20 -4.15
N PHE A 3 17.14 -13.93 -2.99
CA PHE A 3 16.15 -12.87 -2.81
C PHE A 3 16.65 -11.90 -1.75
N VAL A 4 16.47 -10.61 -2.01
CA VAL A 4 16.78 -9.53 -1.08
C VAL A 4 15.47 -8.99 -0.55
N ILE A 5 15.31 -9.06 0.77
CA ILE A 5 14.22 -8.40 1.47
C ILE A 5 14.77 -7.12 2.07
N ARG A 6 14.17 -5.99 1.71
CA ARG A 6 14.54 -4.68 2.25
C ARG A 6 13.30 -3.93 2.74
N PRO A 7 13.44 -3.00 3.70
CA PRO A 7 12.34 -2.13 4.09
C PRO A 7 11.89 -1.27 2.89
N LEU A 8 10.58 -1.06 2.81
CA LEU A 8 9.96 -0.13 1.87
C LEU A 8 10.32 1.30 2.27
N THR A 9 10.61 2.12 1.26
CA THR A 9 10.91 3.54 1.40
C THR A 9 9.83 4.37 0.73
N ALA A 10 9.82 5.69 0.96
CA ALA A 10 8.91 6.60 0.25
C ALA A 10 9.07 6.52 -1.28
N GLY A 11 10.27 6.18 -1.78
CA GLY A 11 10.50 5.99 -3.21
C GLY A 11 9.85 4.74 -3.81
N ASP A 12 9.40 3.80 -2.98
CA ASP A 12 8.76 2.56 -3.41
C ASP A 12 7.23 2.69 -3.51
N GLU A 13 6.68 3.88 -3.30
CA GLU A 13 5.25 4.16 -3.49
C GLU A 13 4.70 3.65 -4.83
N PRO A 14 5.35 3.87 -6.00
CA PRO A 14 4.85 3.37 -7.28
C PRO A 14 4.74 1.84 -7.33
N ILE A 15 5.63 1.13 -6.64
CA ILE A 15 5.59 -0.34 -6.56
C ILE A 15 4.38 -0.79 -5.74
N LEU A 16 4.08 -0.08 -4.65
CA LEU A 16 2.91 -0.36 -3.82
C LEU A 16 1.60 -0.16 -4.59
N TRP A 17 1.52 0.87 -5.45
CA TRP A 17 0.38 1.06 -6.35
C TRP A 17 0.19 -0.13 -7.30
N GLU A 18 1.27 -0.65 -7.90
CA GLU A 18 1.19 -1.84 -8.75
C GLU A 18 0.84 -3.09 -7.93
N MET A 19 1.38 -3.27 -6.73
CA MET A 19 1.03 -4.41 -5.87
C MET A 19 -0.44 -4.38 -5.43
N LEU A 20 -0.97 -3.20 -5.09
CA LEU A 20 -2.39 -3.03 -4.78
C LEU A 20 -3.27 -3.33 -5.99
N TYR A 21 -2.84 -2.91 -7.19
CA TYR A 21 -3.52 -3.28 -8.44
C TYR A 21 -3.56 -4.80 -8.63
N GLN A 22 -2.42 -5.47 -8.48
CA GLN A 22 -2.33 -6.93 -8.62
C GLN A 22 -3.18 -7.64 -7.56
N ALA A 23 -3.25 -7.13 -6.33
CA ALA A 23 -4.06 -7.70 -5.25
C ALA A 23 -5.58 -7.58 -5.52
N LEU A 24 -6.02 -6.54 -6.24
CA LEU A 24 -7.41 -6.36 -6.65
C LEU A 24 -7.74 -7.09 -7.96
N HIS A 25 -6.71 -7.47 -8.73
CA HIS A 25 -6.88 -8.12 -10.02
C HIS A 25 -7.19 -9.62 -9.85
N THR A 26 -8.47 -9.94 -9.65
CA THR A 26 -8.95 -11.33 -9.63
C THR A 26 -9.03 -11.89 -11.05
N SER A 27 -8.84 -13.22 -11.18
CA SER A 27 -8.82 -13.98 -12.45
C SER A 27 -10.05 -13.81 -13.36
N GLU A 28 -11.14 -13.19 -12.90
CA GLU A 28 -12.35 -12.90 -13.69
C GLU A 28 -12.34 -11.52 -14.38
N GLY A 29 -11.19 -10.85 -14.40
CA GLY A 29 -11.02 -9.52 -14.95
C GLY A 29 -10.98 -8.49 -13.82
N GLY A 30 -9.77 -8.11 -13.43
CA GLY A 30 -9.59 -7.12 -12.38
C GLY A 30 -10.22 -5.77 -12.72
N PRO A 31 -10.64 -5.01 -11.69
CA PRO A 31 -11.25 -3.71 -11.88
C PRO A 31 -10.27 -2.74 -12.60
N PRO A 32 -10.79 -1.70 -13.27
CA PRO A 32 -9.96 -0.70 -13.90
C PRO A 32 -9.01 -0.05 -12.89
N ARG A 33 -7.83 0.39 -13.34
CA ARG A 33 -6.83 1.08 -12.48
C ARG A 33 -7.42 2.30 -11.75
N GLU A 34 -8.52 2.86 -12.25
CA GLU A 34 -9.27 3.93 -11.60
C GLU A 34 -9.85 3.55 -10.23
N VAL A 35 -10.13 2.26 -9.98
CA VAL A 35 -10.56 1.79 -8.66
C VAL A 35 -9.52 2.14 -7.59
N LEU A 36 -8.22 2.09 -7.93
CA LEU A 36 -7.14 2.43 -7.01
C LEU A 36 -7.21 3.88 -6.54
N ARG A 37 -7.73 4.79 -7.37
CA ARG A 37 -7.90 6.20 -7.03
C ARG A 37 -9.07 6.46 -6.07
N GLN A 38 -9.90 5.46 -5.81
CA GLN A 38 -10.96 5.62 -4.81
C GLN A 38 -10.32 5.78 -3.43
N PRO A 39 -10.85 6.67 -2.58
CA PRO A 39 -10.28 6.96 -1.27
C PRO A 39 -10.21 5.72 -0.35
N GLU A 40 -11.02 4.70 -0.60
CA GLU A 40 -10.95 3.40 0.07
C GLU A 40 -9.68 2.60 -0.22
N PHE A 41 -9.14 2.66 -1.43
CA PHE A 41 -7.91 1.96 -1.82
C PHE A 41 -6.69 2.87 -1.74
N ALA A 42 -6.81 4.11 -2.23
CA ALA A 42 -5.74 5.10 -2.23
C ALA A 42 -5.16 5.30 -0.82
N ARG A 43 -5.99 5.30 0.23
CA ARG A 43 -5.53 5.50 1.62
C ARG A 43 -4.45 4.51 2.09
N TYR A 44 -4.33 3.33 1.47
CA TYR A 44 -3.32 2.32 1.85
C TYR A 44 -1.93 2.61 1.30
N VAL A 45 -1.84 3.32 0.17
CA VAL A 45 -0.59 3.50 -0.59
C VAL A 45 -0.27 4.97 -0.86
N GLU A 46 -1.27 5.85 -0.88
CA GLU A 46 -1.13 7.27 -1.17
C GLU A 46 -0.28 7.98 -0.12
N GLY A 47 0.76 8.69 -0.58
CA GLY A 47 1.70 9.41 0.27
C GLY A 47 2.41 8.48 1.24
N TRP A 48 2.95 7.38 0.71
CA TRP A 48 3.67 6.36 1.46
C TRP A 48 5.00 6.90 2.00
N GLY A 49 5.45 6.37 3.14
CA GLY A 49 6.70 6.78 3.78
C GLY A 49 6.51 7.73 4.96
N ARG A 50 5.31 7.75 5.56
CA ARG A 50 5.07 8.41 6.85
C ARG A 50 5.69 7.60 7.97
N ALA A 51 5.91 8.23 9.13
CA ALA A 51 6.51 7.56 10.30
C ALA A 51 5.70 6.34 10.81
N ALA A 52 4.40 6.28 10.50
CA ALA A 52 3.51 5.18 10.85
C ALA A 52 3.32 4.14 9.73
N ASP A 53 4.05 4.29 8.62
CA ASP A 53 4.06 3.36 7.50
C ASP A 53 5.26 2.42 7.68
N SER A 54 5.01 1.12 7.55
CA SER A 54 6.06 0.11 7.64
C SER A 54 5.80 -1.01 6.66
N GLY A 55 6.86 -1.54 6.07
CA GLY A 55 6.70 -2.65 5.15
C GLY A 55 8.01 -3.11 4.57
N PHE A 56 7.95 -4.21 3.84
CA PHE A 56 9.09 -4.86 3.23
C PHE A 56 8.76 -5.23 1.78
N ILE A 57 9.79 -5.17 0.95
CA ILE A 57 9.73 -5.62 -0.43
C ILE A 57 10.76 -6.73 -0.63
N ALA A 58 10.32 -7.80 -1.26
CA ALA A 58 11.14 -8.90 -1.71
C ALA A 58 11.43 -8.71 -3.20
N SER A 59 12.71 -8.67 -3.55
CA SER A 59 13.17 -8.58 -4.93
C SER A 59 14.21 -9.66 -5.21
N ASP A 60 14.28 -10.13 -6.46
CA ASP A 60 15.33 -11.04 -6.89
C ASP A 60 16.69 -10.32 -6.83
N ALA A 61 17.68 -10.94 -6.20
CA ALA A 61 18.99 -10.33 -5.95
C ALA A 61 19.80 -10.12 -7.24
N LYS A 62 19.47 -10.82 -8.32
CA LYS A 62 20.20 -10.81 -9.59
C LYS A 62 19.55 -9.90 -10.61
N THR A 63 18.22 -9.91 -10.69
CA THR A 63 17.46 -9.13 -11.67
C THR A 63 16.89 -7.84 -11.10
N GLY A 64 16.71 -7.74 -9.78
CA GLY A 64 16.00 -6.64 -9.13
C GLY A 64 14.48 -6.69 -9.31
N GLU A 65 13.95 -7.78 -9.87
CA GLU A 65 12.52 -7.95 -10.11
C GLU A 65 11.77 -8.07 -8.77
N VAL A 66 10.65 -7.37 -8.64
CA VAL A 66 9.82 -7.41 -7.43
C VAL A 66 9.04 -8.72 -7.41
N LEU A 67 9.39 -9.58 -6.45
CA LEU A 67 8.72 -10.86 -6.24
C LEU A 67 7.46 -10.71 -5.36
N GLY A 68 7.45 -9.68 -4.51
CA GLY A 68 6.29 -9.34 -3.69
C GLY A 68 6.60 -8.24 -2.69
N ALA A 69 5.55 -7.64 -2.13
CA ALA A 69 5.67 -6.66 -1.06
C ALA A 69 4.63 -6.93 0.02
N VAL A 70 4.99 -6.61 1.27
CA VAL A 70 4.07 -6.59 2.42
C VAL A 70 4.17 -5.22 3.06
N TRP A 71 3.03 -4.60 3.29
CA TRP A 71 2.99 -3.26 3.88
C TRP A 71 1.85 -3.17 4.89
N ILE A 72 2.14 -2.44 5.95
CA ILE A 72 1.20 -2.12 7.02
C ILE A 72 1.22 -0.62 7.23
N ARG A 73 0.03 -0.04 7.30
CA ARG A 73 -0.17 1.37 7.60
C ARG A 73 -1.09 1.45 8.80
N GLN A 74 -0.68 2.20 9.81
CA GLN A 74 -1.58 2.55 10.88
C GLN A 74 -2.51 3.66 10.39
N LEU A 75 -3.70 3.27 9.93
CA LEU A 75 -4.79 4.20 9.62
C LEU A 75 -5.21 4.86 10.93
N SER A 76 -4.68 6.05 11.20
CA SER A 76 -5.13 6.86 12.31
C SER A 76 -6.52 7.36 11.97
N ASP A 77 -7.54 6.65 12.43
CA ASP A 77 -8.93 7.05 12.31
C ASP A 77 -9.12 8.30 13.20
N HIS A 78 -8.87 9.48 12.66
CA HIS A 78 -9.20 10.73 13.32
C HIS A 78 -10.65 11.12 12.99
N SER A 79 -11.58 10.19 13.21
CA SER A 79 -13.02 10.45 13.26
C SER A 79 -13.52 10.43 14.69
N HIS A 80 -12.78 11.01 15.64
CA HIS A 80 -13.36 11.32 16.95
C HIS A 80 -14.03 12.70 16.88
N ALA A 81 -15.13 12.79 16.15
CA ALA A 81 -16.08 13.88 16.33
C ALA A 81 -16.78 13.65 17.69
N ILE A 82 -16.14 14.08 18.78
CA ILE A 82 -16.83 14.30 20.05
C ILE A 82 -17.79 15.49 19.91
N GLY A 83 -18.93 15.25 19.25
CA GLY A 83 -20.11 16.11 19.38
C GLY A 83 -20.86 15.75 20.67
N GLN A 84 -20.25 16.01 21.83
CA GLN A 84 -20.96 15.89 23.11
C GLN A 84 -21.76 17.17 23.38
N ASN A 85 -23.08 16.98 23.30
CA ASN A 85 -24.11 17.54 24.15
C ASN A 85 -24.90 18.78 23.68
N VAL A 86 -26.20 18.51 23.61
CA VAL A 86 -27.34 19.36 23.34
C VAL A 86 -27.53 20.38 24.48
N SER A 87 -27.93 21.59 24.12
CA SER A 87 -28.37 22.63 25.07
C SER A 87 -29.75 22.34 25.64
#